data_AF-A0A1V5KRI3-F1
#
_entry.id   AF-A0A1V5KRI3-F1
#
_cell.length_a   1.000
_cell.length_b   1.000
_cell.length_c   1.000
_cell.angle_alpha   90.00
_cell.angle_beta   90.00
_cell.angle_gamma   90.00
#
_symmetry.space_group_name_H-M   'P 1'
#
loop_
_entity.id
_entity.type
_entity.pdbx_description
1 polymer ?
#
loop_
_entity_poly.entity_id
_entity_poly.type
_entity_poly.pdbx_seq_one_letter_code
_entity_poly.pdbx_strand_id
1 'polypeptide(L)'
;MATGSTVKDSILFYDTRVDAHARLTKVITDVEVTIGAQAVVGGTRQPGANKEYPDLLSSGITLVGRNTVIPVRAQIGANCIIYPNKREQDFSGKMIAGGRTLK
;
A
#
# COMPACT_ATOMS: atom_id res chain seq x y z
N MET A 1 -2.47 4.12 15.21
CA MET A 1 -3.34 3.18 14.46
C MET A 1 -4.74 3.21 15.07
N ALA A 2 -5.79 3.08 14.27
CA ALA A 2 -7.18 3.11 14.75
C ALA A 2 -7.75 1.70 15.02
N THR A 3 -8.90 1.65 15.69
CA THR A 3 -9.57 0.40 16.12
C THR A 3 -9.78 -0.58 14.97
N GLY A 4 -9.53 -1.86 15.24
CA GLY A 4 -9.72 -2.96 14.29
C GLY A 4 -8.75 -2.98 13.10
N SER A 5 -7.79 -2.05 13.03
CA SER A 5 -6.73 -2.11 12.03
C SER A 5 -5.70 -3.19 12.36
N THR A 6 -5.07 -3.74 11.32
CA THR A 6 -4.07 -4.81 11.45
C THR A 6 -2.86 -4.49 10.58
N VAL A 7 -1.66 -4.64 11.16
CA VAL A 7 -0.39 -4.44 10.47
C VAL A 7 0.46 -5.66 10.77
N LYS A 8 0.86 -6.38 9.71
CA LYS A 8 1.62 -7.63 9.81
C LYS A 8 2.81 -7.59 8.87
N ASP A 9 3.98 -8.04 9.33
CA ASP A 9 5.21 -8.15 8.53
C ASP A 9 5.52 -6.85 7.74
N SER A 10 5.28 -5.68 8.34
CA SER A 10 5.30 -4.39 7.67
C SER A 10 6.15 -3.38 8.43
N ILE A 11 6.73 -2.42 7.71
CA ILE A 11 7.51 -1.32 8.26
C ILE A 11 6.73 -0.04 7.96
N LEU A 12 6.35 0.69 9.01
CA LEU A 12 5.69 1.98 8.87
C LEU A 12 6.62 3.09 9.33
N PHE A 13 6.94 4.02 8.45
CA PHE A 13 7.75 5.19 8.79
C PHE A 13 6.93 6.20 9.61
N TYR A 14 7.62 7.19 10.17
CA TYR A 14 7.01 8.21 11.03
C TYR A 14 5.85 8.94 10.35
N ASP A 15 4.90 9.39 11.15
CA ASP A 15 3.66 10.05 10.69
C ASP A 15 2.82 9.22 9.71
N THR A 16 2.97 7.89 9.73
CA THR A 16 2.02 7.00 9.07
C THR A 16 0.73 6.88 9.90
N ARG A 17 -0.39 7.32 9.33
CA ARG A 17 -1.73 7.13 9.91
C ARG A 17 -2.40 5.91 9.29
N VAL A 18 -2.91 5.01 10.14
CA VAL A 18 -3.70 3.84 9.71
C VAL A 18 -5.09 3.93 10.31
N ASP A 19 -6.11 4.10 9.46
CA ASP A 19 -7.50 4.25 9.87
C ASP A 19 -8.20 2.92 10.18
N ALA A 20 -9.43 3.01 10.70
CA ALA A 20 -10.16 1.90 11.29
C ALA A 20 -10.35 0.75 10.27
N HIS A 21 -10.16 -0.48 10.75
CA HIS A 21 -10.31 -1.71 9.98
C HIS A 21 -9.40 -1.83 8.74
N ALA A 22 -8.40 -0.96 8.57
CA ALA A 22 -7.40 -1.12 7.52
C ALA A 22 -6.50 -2.33 7.80
N ARG A 23 -6.05 -3.02 6.75
CA ARG A 23 -5.19 -4.22 6.85
C ARG A 23 -3.98 -4.10 5.95
N LEU A 24 -2.80 -4.15 6.57
CA LEU A 24 -1.52 -4.10 5.89
C LEU A 24 -0.77 -5.43 6.10
N THR A 25 -0.21 -5.98 5.03
CA THR A 25 0.64 -7.17 5.09
C THR A 25 1.79 -7.04 4.10
N LYS A 26 3.04 -7.14 4.57
CA LYS A 26 4.24 -6.89 3.76
C LYS A 26 4.24 -5.50 3.10
N VAL A 27 3.96 -4.46 3.87
CA VAL A 27 3.93 -3.08 3.39
C VAL A 27 5.11 -2.31 3.97
N ILE A 28 5.77 -1.52 3.14
CA ILE A 28 6.71 -0.49 3.59
C ILE A 28 6.11 0.86 3.20
N THR A 29 5.76 1.67 4.20
CA THR A 29 5.38 3.07 3.98
C THR A 29 6.56 3.97 4.24
N ASP A 30 6.67 5.02 3.45
CA ASP A 30 7.49 6.19 3.74
C ASP A 30 6.70 7.14 4.68
N VAL A 31 7.23 8.32 4.91
CA VAL A 31 6.75 9.30 5.89
C VAL A 31 5.45 9.97 5.45
N GLU A 32 4.64 10.44 6.40
CA GLU A 32 3.41 11.21 6.14
C GLU A 32 2.35 10.44 5.30
N VAL A 33 2.37 9.10 5.36
CA VAL A 33 1.41 8.26 4.63
C VAL A 33 0.11 8.09 5.41
N THR A 34 -1.04 8.21 4.74
CA THR A 34 -2.35 7.90 5.32
C THR A 34 -2.95 6.67 4.65
N ILE A 35 -3.32 5.67 5.43
CA ILE A 35 -4.06 4.49 4.99
C ILE A 35 -5.53 4.63 5.39
N GLY A 36 -6.40 4.80 4.39
CA GLY A 36 -7.83 5.01 4.61
C GLY A 36 -8.55 3.81 5.24
N ALA A 37 -9.70 4.09 5.85
CA ALA A 37 -10.50 3.09 6.55
C ALA A 37 -10.85 1.90 5.63
N GLN A 38 -10.82 0.69 6.20
CA GLN A 38 -11.12 -0.57 5.48
C GLN A 38 -10.23 -0.84 4.25
N ALA A 39 -9.15 -0.08 4.04
CA ALA A 39 -8.20 -0.36 2.96
C ALA A 39 -7.42 -1.64 3.24
N VAL A 40 -7.11 -2.39 2.19
CA VAL A 40 -6.29 -3.59 2.22
C VAL A 40 -5.07 -3.34 1.33
N VAL A 41 -3.88 -3.36 1.92
CA VAL A 41 -2.62 -3.08 1.21
C VAL A 41 -1.65 -4.24 1.40
N GLY A 42 -1.10 -4.70 0.28
CA GLY A 42 -0.28 -5.91 0.22
C GLY A 42 -1.13 -7.19 0.18
N GLY A 43 -0.53 -8.34 0.46
CA GLY A 43 -1.25 -9.61 0.46
C GLY A 43 -0.37 -10.85 0.31
N THR A 44 -0.98 -12.03 0.45
CA THR A 44 -0.30 -13.34 0.47
C THR A 44 -0.43 -14.13 -0.82
N ARG A 45 -1.28 -13.69 -1.76
CA ARG A 45 -1.52 -14.42 -3.01
C ARG A 45 -0.32 -14.23 -3.92
N GLN A 46 0.32 -15.34 -4.32
CA GLN A 46 1.57 -15.40 -5.11
C GLN A 46 1.59 -14.33 -6.22
N PRO A 47 2.20 -13.17 -5.96
CA PRO A 47 2.22 -12.10 -6.92
C PRO A 47 3.47 -12.36 -7.76
N GLY A 48 3.31 -12.42 -9.08
CA GLY A 48 4.46 -12.21 -9.95
C GLY A 48 5.22 -10.93 -9.53
N ALA A 49 6.44 -10.77 -10.01
CA ALA A 49 7.21 -9.58 -9.72
C ALA A 49 6.51 -8.30 -10.21
N ASN A 50 6.95 -7.15 -9.73
CA ASN A 50 6.52 -5.87 -10.29
C ASN A 50 6.81 -5.83 -11.80
N LYS A 51 5.88 -5.31 -12.60
CA LYS A 51 5.98 -5.29 -14.07
C LYS A 51 7.07 -4.35 -14.59
N GLU A 52 7.35 -3.28 -13.85
CA GLU A 52 8.34 -2.27 -14.24
C GLU A 52 9.69 -2.52 -13.55
N TYR A 53 9.66 -3.09 -12.33
CA TYR A 53 10.84 -3.32 -11.51
C TYR A 53 10.92 -4.78 -11.02
N PRO A 54 10.96 -5.78 -11.92
CA PRO A 54 10.86 -7.18 -11.56
C PRO A 54 12.01 -7.69 -10.68
N ASP A 55 13.23 -7.18 -10.91
CA ASP A 55 14.43 -7.60 -10.18
C ASP A 55 14.49 -7.00 -8.76
N LEU A 56 13.80 -5.88 -8.53
CA LEU A 56 13.81 -5.18 -7.24
C LEU A 56 12.62 -5.57 -6.35
N LEU A 57 11.48 -5.94 -6.95
CA LEU A 57 10.24 -6.10 -6.20
C LEU A 57 9.48 -7.37 -6.59
N SER A 58 9.89 -8.49 -6.00
CA SER A 58 9.31 -9.82 -6.22
C SER A 58 8.97 -10.57 -4.92
N SER A 59 9.34 -10.04 -3.75
CA SER A 59 9.20 -10.69 -2.43
C SER A 59 7.80 -10.64 -1.80
N GLY A 60 6.86 -9.99 -2.49
CA GLY A 60 5.51 -9.70 -2.03
C GLY A 60 5.38 -8.35 -1.31
N ILE A 61 6.45 -7.56 -1.23
CA ILE A 61 6.43 -6.26 -0.55
C ILE A 61 5.71 -5.22 -1.40
N THR A 62 4.87 -4.39 -0.79
CA THR A 62 4.30 -3.20 -1.43
C THR A 62 4.88 -1.94 -0.82
N LEU A 63 5.34 -1.03 -1.68
CA LEU A 63 5.96 0.24 -1.31
C LEU A 63 4.95 1.38 -1.46
N VAL A 64 4.87 2.25 -0.46
CA VAL A 64 4.04 3.46 -0.49
C VAL A 64 4.91 4.68 -0.20
N GLY A 65 5.08 5.55 -1.20
CA GLY A 65 5.92 6.73 -1.12
C GLY A 65 5.33 7.85 -0.26
N ARG A 66 6.21 8.78 0.14
CA ARG A 66 5.93 9.87 1.08
C ARG A 66 4.64 10.65 0.78
N ASN A 67 3.96 11.12 1.83
CA ASN A 67 2.82 12.05 1.72
C ASN A 67 1.69 11.51 0.83
N THR A 68 1.52 10.18 0.82
CA THR A 68 0.50 9.51 0.01
C THR A 68 -0.72 9.18 0.86
N VAL A 69 -1.90 9.41 0.30
CA VAL A 69 -3.18 9.01 0.89
C VAL A 69 -3.74 7.84 0.10
N ILE A 70 -3.74 6.66 0.71
CA ILE A 70 -4.43 5.47 0.19
C ILE A 70 -5.93 5.61 0.47
N PRO A 71 -6.81 5.54 -0.56
CA PRO A 71 -8.25 5.78 -0.39
C PRO A 71 -8.96 4.78 0.52
N VAL A 72 -10.12 5.20 1.04
CA VAL A 72 -11.03 4.34 1.82
C VAL A 72 -11.49 3.14 0.99
N ARG A 73 -11.40 1.95 1.58
CA ARG A 73 -11.72 0.65 0.95
C ARG A 73 -10.85 0.32 -0.28
N ALA A 74 -9.69 0.98 -0.45
CA ALA A 74 -8.76 0.61 -1.51
C ALA A 74 -8.24 -0.82 -1.30
N GLN A 75 -8.02 -1.54 -2.40
CA GLN A 75 -7.43 -2.88 -2.45
C GLN A 75 -6.18 -2.81 -3.31
N ILE A 76 -5.02 -2.82 -2.68
CA ILE A 76 -3.72 -2.74 -3.33
C ILE A 76 -3.01 -4.07 -3.11
N GLY A 77 -2.67 -4.76 -4.19
CA GLY A 77 -1.97 -6.03 -4.15
C GLY A 77 -0.53 -5.93 -3.64
N ALA A 78 0.15 -7.06 -3.61
CA ALA A 78 1.57 -7.19 -3.31
C ALA A 78 2.46 -6.84 -4.53
N ASN A 79 3.75 -6.57 -4.30
CA ASN A 79 4.70 -6.11 -5.32
C ASN A 79 4.30 -4.80 -6.01
N CYS A 80 3.48 -3.98 -5.36
CA CYS A 80 3.07 -2.68 -5.90
C CYS A 80 4.03 -1.57 -5.46
N ILE A 81 4.15 -0.54 -6.30
CA ILE A 81 4.82 0.71 -5.94
C ILE A 81 3.82 1.85 -6.12
N ILE A 82 3.58 2.59 -5.04
CA ILE A 82 2.79 3.82 -5.09
C ILE A 82 3.75 4.98 -4.91
N TYR A 83 3.84 5.85 -5.92
CA TYR A 83 4.76 6.99 -5.88
C TYR A 83 4.35 8.00 -4.81
N PRO A 84 5.27 8.89 -4.38
CA PRO A 84 4.96 9.93 -3.43
C PRO A 84 3.84 10.87 -3.88
N ASN A 85 3.24 11.56 -2.91
CA ASN A 85 2.26 12.64 -3.07
C ASN A 85 0.96 12.23 -3.77
N LYS A 86 0.56 10.95 -3.73
CA LYS A 86 -0.74 10.55 -4.27
C LYS A 86 -1.87 10.97 -3.36
N ARG A 87 -2.94 11.50 -3.95
CA ARG A 87 -4.22 11.81 -3.34
C ARG A 87 -5.30 10.92 -3.93
N GLU A 88 -6.49 10.92 -3.36
CA GLU A 88 -7.58 10.03 -3.78
C GLU A 88 -7.93 10.16 -5.26
N GLN A 89 -7.86 11.37 -5.82
CA GLN A 89 -8.08 11.66 -7.24
C GLN A 89 -7.08 10.99 -8.20
N ASP A 90 -5.89 10.62 -7.72
CA ASP A 90 -4.85 9.99 -8.55
C ASP A 90 -5.09 8.48 -8.73
N PHE A 91 -6.00 7.91 -7.95
CA PHE A 91 -6.40 6.52 -8.08
C PHE A 91 -7.57 6.42 -9.06
N SER A 92 -7.35 5.77 -10.21
CA SER A 92 -8.41 5.54 -11.22
C SER A 92 -9.55 4.62 -10.75
N GLY A 93 -9.49 4.13 -9.51
CA GLY A 93 -10.46 3.26 -8.88
C GLY A 93 -9.94 2.74 -7.53
N LYS A 94 -10.70 1.85 -6.91
CA LYS A 94 -10.34 1.29 -5.60
C LYS A 94 -9.44 0.06 -5.66
N MET A 95 -9.05 -0.41 -6.85
CA MET A 95 -8.27 -1.64 -7.00
C MET A 95 -6.99 -1.38 -7.78
N ILE A 96 -5.85 -1.76 -7.19
CA ILE A 96 -4.56 -1.85 -7.85
C ILE A 96 -4.12 -3.31 -7.77
N ALA A 97 -4.12 -3.99 -8.91
CA ALA A 97 -3.66 -5.36 -9.01
C ALA A 97 -2.18 -5.48 -8.60
N GLY A 98 -1.77 -6.67 -8.14
CA GLY A 98 -0.39 -6.93 -7.76
C GLY A 98 0.61 -6.67 -8.88
N GLY A 99 1.82 -6.27 -8.51
CA GLY A 99 2.90 -5.99 -9.45
C GLY A 99 2.77 -4.70 -10.25
N ARG A 100 1.87 -3.78 -9.86
CA ARG A 100 1.63 -2.51 -10.57
C ARG A 100 2.36 -1.34 -9.92
N THR A 101 2.68 -0.34 -10.73
CA THR A 101 3.22 0.93 -10.28
C THR A 101 2.22 2.04 -10.57
N LEU A 102 1.86 2.81 -9.53
CA LEU A 102 1.14 4.06 -9.66
C LEU A 102 2.15 5.19 -9.56
N LYS A 103 2.42 5.86 -10.70
CA LYS A 103 3.37 6.98 -10.79
C LYS A 103 2.74 8.29 -10.42
#